data_AF-A0A2R6JA04-F1
#
_entry.id   AF-A0A2R6JA04-F1
#
_cell.length_a   1.000
_cell.length_b   1.000
_cell.length_c   1.000
_cell.angle_alpha   90.00
_cell.angle_beta   90.00
_cell.angle_gamma   90.00
#
_symmetry.space_group_name_H-M   'P 1'
#
loop_
_entity.id
_entity.type
_entity.pdbx_description
1 polymer ?
#
loop_
_entity_poly.entity_id
_entity_poly.type
_entity_poly.pdbx_seq_one_letter_code
_entity_poly.pdbx_strand_id
1 'polypeptide(L)'
;MTLRVTNTLSGEQEPFEPRDPDAVSLYVCGLTVYDPAHLGHARLWVHADVMDRWLSARGYDVRHVENFTDVNEKIVARIGAGEHGDSEAAVARKYIDETLRDMRALNLKRAEVYPRVSTHVPEIVGLVETLIEKGYAYESNGSVYFDVTAFEDYGKLSNHEIDETEAGGETGSDPDERGEKRHPADFALWKAGAVPPADLADHRPADADPPAEPSGETWDSPWGEGRPGWHVECSAMSMATLGETLDLHVAGQDIAFPHNENEIAQSEAATGERFARYWLHVRLLETGGEKMSSSLGNYATVEAAVA
;
A
#
# COMPACT_ATOMS: atom_id res chain seq x y z
N MET A 1 9.62 -30.12 -13.41
CA MET A 1 10.35 -29.38 -12.36
C MET A 1 9.33 -28.59 -11.58
N THR A 2 9.35 -28.72 -10.25
CA THR A 2 8.48 -27.96 -9.33
C THR A 2 8.87 -26.48 -9.37
N LEU A 3 7.89 -25.58 -9.42
CA LEU A 3 8.13 -24.13 -9.33
C LEU A 3 8.75 -23.83 -7.97
N ARG A 4 9.70 -22.90 -7.92
CA ARG A 4 10.28 -22.39 -6.68
C ARG A 4 10.26 -20.87 -6.69
N VAL A 5 10.06 -20.27 -5.53
CA VAL A 5 10.05 -18.83 -5.32
C VAL A 5 11.00 -18.45 -4.20
N THR A 6 11.64 -17.29 -4.29
CA THR A 6 12.41 -16.73 -3.17
C THR A 6 11.43 -15.99 -2.26
N ASN A 7 11.12 -16.58 -1.10
CA ASN A 7 10.15 -16.02 -0.16
C ASN A 7 10.86 -15.03 0.76
N THR A 8 10.47 -13.76 0.74
CA THR A 8 11.09 -12.74 1.59
C THR A 8 10.94 -13.07 3.08
N LEU A 9 9.82 -13.67 3.48
CA LEU A 9 9.54 -14.02 4.87
C LEU A 9 10.55 -15.03 5.45
N SER A 10 11.02 -15.99 4.66
CA SER A 10 12.03 -16.96 5.12
C SER A 10 13.46 -16.59 4.72
N GLY A 11 13.62 -15.72 3.72
CA GLY A 11 14.90 -15.43 3.08
C GLY A 11 15.41 -16.56 2.17
N GLU A 12 14.63 -17.62 1.96
CA GLU A 12 15.05 -18.83 1.23
C GLU A 12 14.27 -19.05 -0.08
N GLN A 13 14.79 -19.94 -0.94
CA GLN A 13 14.04 -20.46 -2.08
C GLN A 13 13.21 -21.67 -1.68
N GLU A 14 11.89 -21.54 -1.77
CA GLU A 14 10.92 -22.56 -1.37
C GLU A 14 10.19 -23.14 -2.59
N PRO A 15 9.77 -24.41 -2.57
CA PRO A 15 8.76 -24.91 -3.51
C PRO A 15 7.48 -24.07 -3.42
N PHE A 16 6.98 -23.63 -4.57
CA PHE A 16 5.67 -22.98 -4.65
C PHE A 16 4.58 -24.04 -4.70
N GLU A 17 3.75 -24.04 -3.68
CA GLU A 17 2.59 -24.92 -3.55
C GLU A 17 1.42 -24.00 -3.17
N PRO A 18 0.44 -23.74 -4.05
CA PRO A 18 -0.72 -22.91 -3.70
C PRO A 18 -1.63 -23.60 -2.70
N ARG A 19 -2.51 -22.83 -2.04
CA ARG A 19 -3.48 -23.35 -1.05
C ARG A 19 -4.52 -24.23 -1.73
N ASP A 20 -4.96 -23.83 -2.92
CA ASP A 20 -5.78 -24.62 -3.82
C ASP A 20 -4.88 -25.20 -4.93
N PRO A 21 -4.83 -26.53 -5.15
CA PRO A 21 -4.03 -27.12 -6.22
C PRO A 21 -4.31 -26.61 -7.63
N ASP A 22 -5.51 -26.05 -7.87
CA ASP A 22 -5.95 -25.61 -9.20
C ASP A 22 -6.04 -24.08 -9.33
N ALA A 23 -5.94 -23.32 -8.23
CA ALA A 23 -6.12 -21.86 -8.23
C ALA A 23 -5.03 -21.13 -7.43
N VAL A 24 -4.74 -19.89 -7.82
CA VAL A 24 -3.73 -19.04 -7.15
C VAL A 24 -4.31 -17.65 -6.90
N SER A 25 -4.30 -17.21 -5.65
CA SER A 25 -4.54 -15.79 -5.31
C SER A 25 -3.24 -14.98 -5.42
N LEU A 26 -3.24 -13.98 -6.30
CA LEU A 26 -2.11 -13.08 -6.54
C LEU A 26 -2.53 -11.64 -6.21
N TYR A 27 -2.05 -11.11 -5.09
CA TYR A 27 -2.21 -9.70 -4.74
C TYR A 27 -0.93 -8.93 -5.07
N VAL A 28 -1.09 -7.76 -5.69
CA VAL A 28 0.00 -6.82 -5.97
C VAL A 28 -0.30 -5.49 -5.29
N CYS A 29 0.60 -5.00 -4.44
CA CYS A 29 0.52 -3.62 -3.94
C CYS A 29 0.65 -2.66 -5.11
N GLY A 30 -0.44 -1.93 -5.42
CA GLY A 30 -0.46 -0.96 -6.50
C GLY A 30 0.00 0.43 -6.07
N LEU A 31 -0.41 1.45 -6.81
CA LEU A 31 0.13 2.81 -6.68
C LEU A 31 -0.79 3.74 -5.88
N THR A 32 -0.16 4.67 -5.16
CA THR A 32 -0.79 5.96 -4.82
C THR A 32 -0.89 6.81 -6.09
N VAL A 33 -2.11 7.16 -6.49
CA VAL A 33 -2.40 7.76 -7.80
C VAL A 33 -2.34 9.29 -7.76
N TYR A 34 -1.13 9.84 -7.57
CA TYR A 34 -0.88 11.28 -7.48
C TYR A 34 0.12 11.84 -8.51
N ASP A 35 0.79 10.96 -9.26
CA ASP A 35 1.80 11.33 -10.25
C ASP A 35 1.85 10.31 -11.41
N PRO A 36 2.43 10.67 -12.58
CA PRO A 36 2.62 9.74 -13.68
C PRO A 36 3.49 8.55 -13.27
N ALA A 37 3.16 7.37 -13.78
CA ALA A 37 3.93 6.17 -13.46
C ALA A 37 5.33 6.21 -14.08
N HIS A 38 6.33 5.77 -13.32
CA HIS A 38 7.72 5.67 -13.77
C HIS A 38 8.18 4.24 -14.00
N LEU A 39 9.34 4.05 -14.64
CA LEU A 39 9.89 2.74 -14.98
C LEU A 39 10.08 1.78 -13.78
N GLY A 40 10.23 2.30 -12.56
CA GLY A 40 10.20 1.48 -11.35
C GLY A 40 8.86 0.74 -11.15
N HIS A 41 7.73 1.41 -11.39
CA HIS A 41 6.39 0.82 -11.33
C HIS A 41 6.19 -0.17 -12.48
N ALA A 42 6.62 0.21 -13.70
CA ALA A 42 6.58 -0.70 -14.85
C ALA A 42 7.31 -2.02 -14.59
N ARG A 43 8.45 -1.96 -13.89
CA ARG A 43 9.18 -3.17 -13.50
C ARG A 43 8.33 -4.08 -12.61
N LEU A 44 7.70 -3.55 -11.56
CA LEU A 44 6.80 -4.32 -10.69
C LEU A 44 5.67 -4.96 -11.50
N TRP A 45 5.00 -4.20 -12.36
CA TRP A 45 3.89 -4.69 -13.15
C TRP A 45 4.31 -5.76 -14.17
N VAL A 46 5.47 -5.62 -14.80
CA VAL A 46 6.02 -6.65 -15.70
C VAL A 46 6.30 -7.95 -14.93
N HIS A 47 6.82 -7.87 -13.70
CA HIS A 47 7.02 -9.05 -12.87
C HIS A 47 5.70 -9.75 -12.54
N ALA A 48 4.68 -8.99 -12.13
CA ALA A 48 3.34 -9.53 -11.86
C ALA A 48 2.69 -10.15 -13.11
N ASP A 49 2.77 -9.47 -14.27
CA ASP A 49 2.25 -9.96 -15.54
C ASP A 49 2.92 -11.29 -15.96
N VAL A 50 4.25 -11.38 -15.85
CA VAL A 50 4.98 -12.62 -16.15
C VAL A 50 4.55 -13.75 -15.21
N MET A 51 4.36 -13.47 -13.91
CA MET A 51 3.87 -14.47 -12.95
C MET A 51 2.48 -14.97 -13.31
N ASP A 52 1.52 -14.07 -13.53
CA ASP A 52 0.15 -14.42 -13.92
C ASP A 52 0.14 -15.24 -15.22
N ARG A 53 0.77 -14.74 -16.29
CA ARG A 53 0.81 -15.43 -17.58
C ARG A 53 1.44 -16.82 -17.47
N TRP A 54 2.51 -16.95 -16.71
CA TRP A 54 3.19 -18.22 -16.55
C TRP A 54 2.34 -19.22 -15.75
N LEU A 55 1.75 -18.79 -14.62
CA LEU A 55 0.89 -19.63 -13.80
C LEU A 55 -0.36 -20.05 -14.58
N SER A 56 -1.02 -19.11 -15.28
CA SER A 56 -2.13 -19.39 -16.19
C SER A 56 -1.74 -20.42 -17.26
N ALA A 57 -0.56 -20.27 -17.88
CA ALA A 57 -0.07 -21.22 -18.89
C ALA A 57 0.29 -22.59 -18.30
N ARG A 58 0.48 -22.71 -16.98
CA ARG A 58 0.64 -23.97 -16.26
C ARG A 58 -0.69 -24.61 -15.84
N GLY A 59 -1.82 -23.97 -16.12
CA GLY A 59 -3.15 -24.50 -15.87
C GLY A 59 -3.80 -24.03 -14.57
N TYR A 60 -3.17 -23.10 -13.83
CA TYR A 60 -3.80 -22.50 -12.66
C TYR A 60 -4.86 -21.48 -13.06
N ASP A 61 -5.95 -21.42 -12.30
CA ASP A 61 -6.87 -20.29 -12.28
C ASP A 61 -6.28 -19.17 -11.41
N VAL A 62 -5.73 -18.12 -12.05
CA VAL A 62 -5.04 -17.04 -11.34
C VAL A 62 -5.99 -15.89 -11.09
N ARG A 63 -6.29 -15.63 -9.82
CA ARG A 63 -7.05 -14.45 -9.37
C ARG A 63 -6.08 -13.33 -9.01
N HIS A 64 -5.78 -12.50 -10.01
CA HIS A 64 -4.88 -11.36 -9.88
C HIS A 64 -5.63 -10.10 -9.46
N VAL A 65 -5.27 -9.51 -8.32
CA VAL A 65 -5.84 -8.28 -7.75
C VAL A 65 -4.72 -7.27 -7.51
N GLU A 66 -4.94 -6.01 -7.88
CA GLU A 66 -3.98 -4.92 -7.69
C GLU A 66 -4.73 -3.66 -7.26
N ASN A 67 -4.43 -3.09 -6.09
CA ASN A 67 -5.19 -1.93 -5.60
C ASN A 67 -4.76 -0.60 -6.24
N PHE A 68 -5.60 0.42 -6.12
CA PHE A 68 -5.17 1.81 -6.22
C PHE A 68 -5.41 2.51 -4.88
N THR A 69 -4.37 3.11 -4.33
CA THR A 69 -4.51 4.05 -3.21
C THR A 69 -4.98 5.37 -3.77
N ASP A 70 -6.30 5.61 -3.69
CA ASP A 70 -6.98 6.82 -4.18
C ASP A 70 -7.36 7.81 -3.07
N VAL A 71 -6.89 7.57 -1.85
CA VAL A 71 -7.00 8.44 -0.67
C VAL A 71 -5.61 8.56 -0.05
N ASN A 72 -4.98 9.74 -0.07
CA ASN A 72 -3.64 9.97 0.50
C ASN A 72 -3.27 11.46 0.49
N GLU A 73 -2.46 11.91 1.46
CA GLU A 73 -1.94 13.29 1.53
C GLU A 73 -1.25 13.76 0.25
N LYS A 74 -0.57 12.87 -0.49
CA LYS A 74 0.07 13.20 -1.77
C LYS A 74 -0.95 13.51 -2.86
N ILE A 75 -2.12 12.88 -2.84
CA ILE A 75 -3.21 13.15 -3.78
C ILE A 75 -3.86 14.47 -3.43
N VAL A 76 -4.15 14.70 -2.14
CA VAL A 76 -4.67 15.97 -1.63
C VAL A 76 -3.75 17.14 -2.00
N ALA A 77 -2.43 16.92 -1.92
CA ALA A 77 -1.43 17.91 -2.31
C ALA A 77 -1.48 18.28 -3.79
N ARG A 78 -2.18 17.53 -4.67
CA ARG A 78 -2.35 17.88 -6.09
C ARG A 78 -3.68 18.56 -6.41
N ILE A 79 -4.59 18.71 -5.45
CA ILE A 79 -5.87 19.38 -5.67
C ILE A 79 -5.65 20.83 -6.09
N GLY A 80 -6.28 21.23 -7.20
CA GLY A 80 -6.17 22.59 -7.75
C GLY A 80 -4.84 22.89 -8.45
N ALA A 81 -3.92 21.92 -8.55
CA ALA A 81 -2.72 22.03 -9.37
C ALA A 81 -3.03 21.57 -10.81
N GLY A 82 -2.35 22.18 -11.80
CA GLY A 82 -2.42 21.77 -13.21
C GLY A 82 -3.84 21.55 -13.75
N GLU A 83 -4.02 20.48 -14.52
CA GLU A 83 -5.32 20.06 -15.08
C GLU A 83 -5.86 18.80 -14.38
N HIS A 84 -5.61 18.64 -13.07
CA HIS A 84 -5.99 17.44 -12.31
C HIS A 84 -7.41 17.51 -11.73
N GLY A 85 -7.96 18.71 -11.58
CA GLY A 85 -9.28 18.97 -11.01
C GLY A 85 -9.23 19.47 -9.56
N ASP A 86 -10.41 19.74 -9.01
CA ASP A 86 -10.58 20.44 -7.73
C ASP A 86 -10.98 19.50 -6.57
N SER A 87 -10.81 18.18 -6.73
CA SER A 87 -11.09 17.20 -5.67
C SER A 87 -10.12 16.02 -5.68
N GLU A 88 -9.97 15.36 -4.54
CA GLU A 88 -9.13 14.17 -4.38
C GLU A 88 -9.52 13.06 -5.37
N ALA A 89 -10.82 12.74 -5.46
CA ALA A 89 -11.34 11.79 -6.45
C ALA A 89 -11.06 12.19 -7.92
N ALA A 90 -10.99 13.49 -8.24
CA ALA A 90 -10.71 13.94 -9.61
C ALA A 90 -9.23 13.70 -9.97
N VAL A 91 -8.33 14.08 -9.04
CA VAL A 91 -6.88 13.83 -9.16
C VAL A 91 -6.64 12.33 -9.31
N ALA A 92 -7.17 11.53 -8.39
CA ALA A 92 -6.98 10.08 -8.38
C ALA A 92 -7.49 9.44 -9.67
N ARG A 93 -8.68 9.81 -10.14
CA ARG A 93 -9.26 9.28 -11.39
C ARG A 93 -8.35 9.54 -12.60
N LYS A 94 -7.79 10.75 -12.70
CA LYS A 94 -6.88 11.10 -13.80
C LYS A 94 -5.65 10.17 -13.81
N TYR A 95 -4.99 10.01 -12.67
CA TYR A 95 -3.79 9.18 -12.58
C TYR A 95 -4.08 7.67 -12.66
N ILE A 96 -5.27 7.22 -12.24
CA ILE A 96 -5.75 5.85 -12.54
C ILE A 96 -5.86 5.65 -14.05
N ASP A 97 -6.50 6.58 -14.76
CA ASP A 97 -6.67 6.48 -16.21
C ASP A 97 -5.32 6.51 -16.97
N GLU A 98 -4.38 7.34 -16.53
CA GLU A 98 -3.01 7.39 -17.04
C GLU A 98 -2.25 6.08 -16.75
N THR A 99 -2.29 5.60 -15.51
CA THR A 99 -1.66 4.32 -15.11
C THR A 99 -2.18 3.15 -15.93
N LEU A 100 -3.49 3.04 -16.11
CA LEU A 100 -4.10 1.98 -16.93
C LEU A 100 -3.75 2.11 -18.42
N ARG A 101 -3.50 3.33 -18.92
CA ARG A 101 -3.02 3.57 -20.28
C ARG A 101 -1.56 3.10 -20.43
N ASP A 102 -0.72 3.41 -19.46
CA ASP A 102 0.69 3.00 -19.43
C ASP A 102 0.83 1.48 -19.35
N MET A 103 0.08 0.82 -18.44
CA MET A 103 0.03 -0.64 -18.36
C MET A 103 -0.39 -1.27 -19.71
N ARG A 104 -1.34 -0.66 -20.41
CA ARG A 104 -1.78 -1.12 -21.74
C ARG A 104 -0.68 -0.92 -22.80
N ALA A 105 0.01 0.21 -22.78
CA ALA A 105 1.10 0.50 -23.72
C ALA A 105 2.26 -0.50 -23.57
N LEU A 106 2.47 -0.99 -22.35
CA LEU A 106 3.43 -2.07 -22.03
C LEU A 106 2.91 -3.48 -22.36
N ASN A 107 1.71 -3.63 -22.91
CA ASN A 107 1.06 -4.90 -23.23
C ASN A 107 0.87 -5.83 -22.01
N LEU A 108 0.61 -5.24 -20.83
CA LEU A 108 0.36 -5.98 -19.60
C LEU A 108 -1.09 -6.50 -19.57
N LYS A 109 -1.28 -7.70 -19.02
CA LYS A 109 -2.60 -8.26 -18.72
C LYS A 109 -3.21 -7.44 -17.58
N ARG A 110 -4.50 -7.12 -17.70
CA ARG A 110 -5.24 -6.46 -16.62
C ARG A 110 -5.42 -7.41 -15.44
N ALA A 111 -5.27 -6.89 -14.22
CA ALA A 111 -5.78 -7.56 -13.04
C ALA A 111 -7.30 -7.78 -13.17
N GLU A 112 -7.79 -8.83 -12.51
CA GLU A 112 -9.22 -9.16 -12.45
C GLU A 112 -10.01 -8.04 -11.77
N VAL A 113 -9.46 -7.49 -10.68
CA VAL A 113 -10.06 -6.42 -9.89
C VAL A 113 -9.01 -5.39 -9.53
N TYR A 114 -9.40 -4.12 -9.61
CA TYR A 114 -8.62 -2.98 -9.10
C TYR A 114 -9.36 -2.30 -7.94
N PRO A 115 -9.28 -2.84 -6.70
CA PRO A 115 -9.96 -2.23 -5.56
C PRO A 115 -9.37 -0.85 -5.25
N ARG A 116 -10.23 0.04 -4.74
CA ARG A 116 -9.88 1.43 -4.40
C ARG A 116 -10.19 1.69 -2.94
N VAL A 117 -9.36 2.47 -2.28
CA VAL A 117 -9.51 2.78 -0.85
C VAL A 117 -10.85 3.44 -0.58
N SER A 118 -11.20 4.45 -1.38
CA SER A 118 -12.46 5.19 -1.27
C SER A 118 -13.73 4.32 -1.32
N THR A 119 -13.64 3.11 -1.89
CA THR A 119 -14.76 2.18 -1.99
C THR A 119 -14.70 1.00 -1.00
N HIS A 120 -13.68 0.94 -0.14
CA HIS A 120 -13.50 -0.13 0.85
C HIS A 120 -13.38 0.40 2.29
N VAL A 121 -13.78 1.65 2.52
CA VAL A 121 -13.80 2.25 3.87
C VAL A 121 -14.61 1.42 4.87
N PRO A 122 -15.79 0.85 4.54
CA PRO A 122 -16.52 -0.01 5.47
C PRO A 122 -15.72 -1.24 5.93
N GLU A 123 -15.01 -1.91 5.00
CA GLU A 123 -14.14 -3.04 5.29
C GLU A 123 -12.93 -2.64 6.14
N ILE A 124 -12.35 -1.45 5.87
CA ILE A 124 -11.28 -0.88 6.68
C ILE A 124 -11.76 -0.62 8.10
N VAL A 125 -12.90 0.06 8.28
CA VAL A 125 -13.46 0.33 9.61
C VAL A 125 -13.72 -0.97 10.36
N GLY A 126 -14.31 -1.98 9.71
CA GLY A 126 -14.55 -3.29 10.33
C GLY A 126 -13.26 -4.02 10.75
N LEU A 127 -12.19 -3.90 9.96
CA LEU A 127 -10.87 -4.43 10.34
C LEU A 127 -10.30 -3.71 11.57
N VAL A 128 -10.39 -2.37 11.60
CA VAL A 128 -9.94 -1.58 12.76
C VAL A 128 -10.75 -1.90 14.02
N GLU A 129 -12.07 -2.02 13.92
CA GLU A 129 -12.92 -2.47 15.04
C GLU A 129 -12.46 -3.84 15.57
N THR A 130 -12.22 -4.80 14.68
CA THR A 130 -11.72 -6.14 15.05
C THR A 130 -10.38 -6.07 15.80
N LEU A 131 -9.46 -5.22 15.34
CA LEU A 131 -8.15 -5.04 15.96
C LEU A 131 -8.26 -4.43 17.36
N ILE A 132 -9.16 -3.46 17.56
CA ILE A 132 -9.45 -2.89 18.88
C ILE A 132 -10.05 -3.96 19.80
N GLU A 133 -11.06 -4.69 19.33
CA GLU A 133 -11.72 -5.75 20.11
C GLU A 133 -10.74 -6.84 20.58
N LYS A 134 -9.76 -7.17 19.74
CA LYS A 134 -8.72 -8.15 20.06
C LYS A 134 -7.55 -7.58 20.88
N GLY A 135 -7.53 -6.27 21.13
CA GLY A 135 -6.50 -5.62 21.94
C GLY A 135 -5.18 -5.33 21.21
N TYR A 136 -5.19 -5.35 19.87
CA TYR A 136 -4.03 -4.98 19.03
C TYR A 136 -4.05 -3.52 18.57
N ALA A 137 -5.14 -2.80 18.84
CA ALA A 137 -5.27 -1.39 18.50
C ALA A 137 -5.93 -0.60 19.63
N TYR A 138 -5.69 0.71 19.63
CA TYR A 138 -6.27 1.63 20.61
C TYR A 138 -6.61 2.97 19.97
N GLU A 139 -7.69 3.58 20.45
CA GLU A 139 -8.09 4.93 20.08
C GLU A 139 -7.34 5.97 20.93
N SER A 140 -7.01 7.10 20.32
CA SER A 140 -6.41 8.27 20.94
C SER A 140 -6.81 9.52 20.13
N ASN A 141 -7.53 10.45 20.76
CA ASN A 141 -7.97 11.72 20.16
C ASN A 141 -8.74 11.60 18.81
N GLY A 142 -9.51 10.53 18.64
CA GLY A 142 -10.27 10.23 17.41
C GLY A 142 -9.47 9.49 16.33
N SER A 143 -8.15 9.37 16.50
CA SER A 143 -7.30 8.49 15.70
C SER A 143 -7.25 7.10 16.32
N VAL A 144 -6.91 6.09 15.53
CA VAL A 144 -6.69 4.72 16.00
C VAL A 144 -5.32 4.25 15.55
N TYR A 145 -4.55 3.70 16.49
CA TYR A 145 -3.21 3.21 16.27
C TYR A 145 -3.13 1.70 16.51
N PHE A 146 -2.29 1.02 15.73
CA PHE A 146 -1.91 -0.35 16.01
C PHE A 146 -0.80 -0.37 17.08
N ASP A 147 -0.98 -1.18 18.11
CA ASP A 147 0.01 -1.40 19.17
C ASP A 147 1.01 -2.46 18.71
N VAL A 148 2.18 -2.04 18.23
CA VAL A 148 3.18 -2.99 17.70
C VAL A 148 3.73 -3.92 18.79
N THR A 149 3.65 -3.49 20.06
CA THR A 149 4.14 -4.29 21.19
C THR A 149 3.19 -5.42 21.57
N ALA A 150 1.92 -5.34 21.15
CA ALA A 150 0.93 -6.39 21.34
C ALA A 150 1.10 -7.56 20.36
N PHE A 151 1.77 -7.35 19.22
CA PHE A 151 1.98 -8.37 18.19
C PHE A 151 3.40 -8.96 18.28
N GLU A 152 3.53 -10.12 18.93
CA GLU A 152 4.83 -10.77 19.21
C GLU A 152 5.71 -11.00 17.98
N ASP A 153 5.10 -11.19 16.82
CA ASP A 153 5.74 -11.52 15.55
C ASP A 153 6.12 -10.30 14.69
N TYR A 154 5.95 -9.08 15.21
CA TYR A 154 6.22 -7.85 14.45
C TYR A 154 7.70 -7.75 14.06
N GLY A 155 7.97 -7.45 12.78
CA GLY A 155 9.33 -7.35 12.25
C GLY A 155 9.83 -8.62 11.55
N LYS A 156 9.02 -9.69 11.50
CA LYS A 156 9.41 -10.98 10.92
C LYS A 156 9.64 -10.97 9.42
N LEU A 157 9.03 -10.05 8.66
CA LEU A 157 9.26 -9.95 7.21
C LEU A 157 10.58 -9.24 6.89
N SER A 158 10.86 -8.16 7.63
CA SER A 158 11.99 -7.27 7.44
C SER A 158 13.24 -7.67 8.24
N ASN A 159 13.09 -8.62 9.17
CA ASN A 159 14.10 -8.96 10.19
C ASN A 159 14.52 -7.71 10.98
N HIS A 160 13.52 -6.93 11.38
CA HIS A 160 13.66 -5.68 12.10
C HIS A 160 13.25 -5.87 13.55
N GLU A 161 14.10 -5.46 14.49
CA GLU A 161 13.75 -5.50 15.93
C GLU A 161 13.02 -4.20 16.30
N ILE A 162 11.99 -4.29 17.15
CA ILE A 162 11.30 -3.12 17.68
C ILE A 162 12.25 -2.39 18.64
N ASP A 163 12.86 -1.29 18.20
CA ASP A 163 13.64 -0.40 19.06
C ASP A 163 12.73 0.71 19.63
N GLU A 164 12.89 1.01 20.92
CA GLU A 164 12.19 2.09 21.63
C GLU A 164 12.48 3.50 21.06
N THR A 165 13.49 3.64 20.19
CA THR A 165 13.90 4.90 19.58
C THR A 165 13.42 5.12 18.15
N GLU A 166 12.86 4.11 17.50
CA GLU A 166 12.46 4.22 16.10
C GLU A 166 10.99 4.64 15.94
N ALA A 167 10.80 5.86 15.45
CA ALA A 167 9.54 6.25 14.83
C ALA A 167 9.49 5.59 13.44
N GLY A 168 8.59 4.61 13.26
CA GLY A 168 8.34 3.99 11.96
C GLY A 168 8.04 5.06 10.91
N GLY A 169 8.59 4.89 9.70
CA GLY A 169 8.69 5.90 8.64
C GLY A 169 7.39 6.45 8.03
N GLU A 170 6.30 6.50 8.78
CA GLU A 170 5.17 7.38 8.47
C GLU A 170 5.69 8.82 8.43
N THR A 171 5.59 9.44 7.25
CA THR A 171 5.79 10.88 7.05
C THR A 171 4.62 11.64 7.68
N GLY A 172 4.48 11.54 8.99
CA GLY A 172 3.70 12.42 9.84
C GLY A 172 4.69 13.18 10.71
N SER A 173 5.11 14.36 10.27
CA SER A 173 5.95 15.27 11.05
C SER A 173 5.17 15.97 12.15
N ASP A 174 3.96 15.49 12.49
CA ASP A 174 3.09 16.10 13.47
C ASP A 174 3.61 15.79 14.89
N PRO A 175 4.07 16.78 15.66
CA PRO A 175 4.42 16.58 17.06
C PRO A 175 3.23 16.10 17.91
N ASP A 176 1.98 16.32 17.48
CA ASP A 176 0.79 15.83 18.18
C ASP A 176 0.63 14.31 17.99
N GLU A 177 0.90 13.74 16.80
CA GLU A 177 0.88 12.28 16.57
C GLU A 177 1.86 11.53 17.50
N ARG A 178 3.00 12.14 17.85
CA ARG A 178 3.97 11.53 18.78
C ARG A 178 3.46 11.48 20.22
N GLY A 179 2.60 12.40 20.62
CA GLY A 179 1.99 12.43 21.95
C GLY A 179 0.84 11.43 22.11
N GLU A 180 0.24 11.02 21.00
CA GLU A 180 -0.92 10.11 20.96
C GLU A 180 -0.54 8.63 20.98
N LYS A 181 0.66 8.31 20.48
CA LYS A 181 1.19 6.95 20.40
C LYS A 181 1.73 6.46 21.76
N ARG A 182 1.36 5.24 22.15
CA ARG A 182 1.91 4.53 23.32
C ARG A 182 3.35 4.07 23.08
N HIS A 183 3.66 3.67 21.85
CA HIS A 183 5.00 3.29 21.42
C HIS A 183 5.39 4.05 20.14
N PRO A 184 6.64 4.52 19.98
CA PRO A 184 7.05 5.32 18.81
C PRO A 184 6.86 4.61 17.45
N ALA A 185 6.96 3.29 17.44
CA ALA A 185 6.76 2.46 16.25
C ALA A 185 5.28 2.13 15.96
N ASP A 186 4.34 2.53 16.83
CA ASP A 186 2.91 2.41 16.54
C ASP A 186 2.56 3.21 15.28
N PHE A 187 1.68 2.68 14.45
CA PHE A 187 1.28 3.31 13.18
C PHE A 187 -0.23 3.49 13.13
N ALA A 188 -0.67 4.48 12.35
CA ALA A 188 -2.08 4.81 12.28
C ALA A 188 -2.85 3.78 11.45
N LEU A 189 -3.97 3.30 12.00
CA LEU A 189 -5.00 2.54 11.30
C LEU A 189 -6.11 3.48 10.80
N TRP A 190 -6.41 4.50 11.59
CA TRP A 190 -7.36 5.56 11.27
C TRP A 190 -6.79 6.87 11.78
N LYS A 191 -6.84 7.95 10.99
CA LYS A 191 -6.45 9.27 11.48
C LYS A 191 -7.64 10.24 11.46
N ALA A 192 -7.81 10.96 12.56
CA ALA A 192 -8.89 11.92 12.73
C ALA A 192 -8.82 13.04 11.69
N GLY A 193 -9.99 13.45 11.21
CA GLY A 193 -10.15 14.56 10.27
C GLY A 193 -9.48 14.41 8.90
N ALA A 194 -9.54 15.50 8.15
CA ALA A 194 -8.92 15.66 6.84
C ALA A 194 -7.40 15.91 6.98
N VAL A 195 -6.68 15.93 5.85
CA VAL A 195 -5.23 16.15 5.84
C VAL A 195 -4.91 17.60 6.20
N PRO A 196 -4.10 17.87 7.24
CA PRO A 196 -3.77 19.23 7.63
C PRO A 196 -2.81 19.89 6.62
N PRO A 197 -2.82 21.24 6.48
CA PRO A 197 -1.94 21.94 5.54
C PRO A 197 -0.44 21.65 5.71
N ALA A 198 0.01 21.36 6.94
CA ALA A 198 1.40 21.05 7.23
C ALA A 198 1.89 19.77 6.51
N ASP A 199 1.05 18.74 6.44
CA ASP A 199 1.38 17.45 5.81
C ASP A 199 1.39 17.51 4.28
N LEU A 200 0.81 18.57 3.71
CA LEU A 200 0.76 18.78 2.27
C LEU A 200 2.00 19.51 1.75
N ALA A 201 2.72 20.23 2.62
CA ALA A 201 3.78 21.15 2.22
C ALA A 201 4.89 20.48 1.41
N ASP A 202 5.33 19.29 1.83
CA ASP A 202 6.42 18.54 1.17
C ASP A 202 6.01 17.88 -0.15
N HIS A 203 4.71 17.82 -0.42
CA HIS A 203 4.13 17.14 -1.60
C HIS A 203 3.43 18.11 -2.56
N ARG A 204 3.32 19.39 -2.19
CA ARG A 204 2.65 20.42 -2.98
C ARG A 204 3.51 20.80 -4.19
N PRO A 205 2.94 20.80 -5.41
CA PRO A 205 3.61 21.36 -6.58
C PRO A 205 3.96 22.83 -6.37
N ALA A 206 5.12 23.25 -6.89
CA ALA A 206 5.64 24.61 -6.69
C ALA A 206 4.75 25.70 -7.33
N ASP A 207 3.87 25.33 -8.25
CA ASP A 207 2.92 26.19 -8.95
C ASP A 207 1.54 26.24 -8.29
N ALA A 208 1.33 25.57 -7.15
CA ALA A 208 0.06 25.52 -6.44
C ALA A 208 0.17 26.14 -5.05
N ASP A 209 -0.75 27.07 -4.73
CA ASP A 209 -0.83 27.65 -3.38
C ASP A 209 -1.16 26.55 -2.35
N PRO A 210 -0.53 26.53 -1.17
CA PRO A 210 -0.89 25.59 -0.11
C PRO A 210 -2.32 25.90 0.40
N PRO A 211 -3.14 24.88 0.68
CA PRO A 211 -4.47 25.11 1.22
C PRO A 211 -4.39 25.76 2.61
N ALA A 212 -5.29 26.71 2.88
CA ALA A 212 -5.34 27.41 4.16
C ALA A 212 -6.00 26.58 5.28
N GLU A 213 -6.79 25.58 4.91
CA GLU A 213 -7.59 24.73 5.81
C GLU A 213 -7.32 23.25 5.47
N PRO A 214 -7.58 22.32 6.41
CA PRO A 214 -7.51 20.88 6.14
C PRO A 214 -8.35 20.48 4.92
N SER A 215 -7.87 19.49 4.16
CA SER A 215 -8.49 19.07 2.90
C SER A 215 -8.30 17.58 2.63
N GLY A 216 -9.04 17.03 1.67
CA GLY A 216 -9.16 15.59 1.43
C GLY A 216 -10.50 15.03 1.89
N GLU A 217 -10.80 13.83 1.45
CA GLU A 217 -12.02 13.12 1.81
C GLU A 217 -11.93 12.55 3.24
N THR A 218 -13.07 12.55 3.92
CA THR A 218 -13.25 11.97 5.24
C THR A 218 -14.54 11.15 5.29
N TRP A 219 -14.62 10.25 6.27
CA TRP A 219 -15.74 9.36 6.48
C TRP A 219 -16.10 9.28 7.96
N ASP A 220 -17.38 9.03 8.24
CA ASP A 220 -17.85 8.73 9.58
C ASP A 220 -17.29 7.37 10.05
N SER A 221 -16.87 7.30 11.30
CA SER A 221 -16.43 6.06 11.97
C SER A 221 -16.86 6.04 13.44
N PRO A 222 -16.75 4.89 14.13
CA PRO A 222 -17.00 4.80 15.58
C PRO A 222 -16.13 5.74 16.42
N TRP A 223 -15.00 6.21 15.89
CA TRP A 223 -14.02 7.07 16.57
C TRP A 223 -14.14 8.54 16.14
N GLY A 224 -15.16 8.88 15.34
CA GLY A 224 -15.34 10.22 14.77
C GLY A 224 -15.03 10.28 13.27
N GLU A 225 -15.17 11.46 12.70
CA GLU A 225 -14.88 11.68 11.28
C GLU A 225 -13.36 11.64 11.02
N GLY A 226 -12.93 10.89 10.01
CA GLY A 226 -11.51 10.78 9.67
C GLY A 226 -11.25 10.02 8.38
N ARG A 227 -10.05 9.46 8.24
CA ARG A 227 -9.60 8.76 7.04
C ARG A 227 -8.74 7.53 7.39
N PRO A 228 -8.66 6.53 6.50
CA PRO A 228 -7.77 5.38 6.67
C PRO A 228 -6.30 5.76 6.82
N GLY A 229 -5.55 4.98 7.61
CA GLY A 229 -4.10 4.94 7.53
C GLY A 229 -3.63 4.10 6.34
N TRP A 230 -2.47 4.43 5.75
CA TRP A 230 -2.01 3.85 4.49
C TRP A 230 -1.93 2.31 4.51
N HIS A 231 -1.47 1.73 5.60
CA HIS A 231 -1.18 0.29 5.67
C HIS A 231 -2.45 -0.58 5.73
N VAL A 232 -3.48 -0.11 6.46
CA VAL A 232 -4.71 -0.91 6.70
C VAL A 232 -5.55 -1.09 5.44
N GLU A 233 -5.36 -0.21 4.47
CA GLU A 233 -6.00 -0.25 3.16
C GLU A 233 -5.77 -1.59 2.45
N CYS A 234 -4.49 -1.98 2.29
CA CYS A 234 -4.12 -3.20 1.56
C CYS A 234 -4.58 -4.46 2.30
N SER A 235 -4.47 -4.49 3.63
CA SER A 235 -4.99 -5.59 4.46
C SER A 235 -6.49 -5.79 4.23
N ALA A 236 -7.29 -4.72 4.34
CA ALA A 236 -8.74 -4.80 4.16
C ALA A 236 -9.14 -5.16 2.72
N MET A 237 -8.58 -4.49 1.72
CA MET A 237 -8.94 -4.70 0.31
C MET A 237 -8.54 -6.10 -0.18
N SER A 238 -7.35 -6.57 0.17
CA SER A 238 -6.87 -7.90 -0.22
C SER A 238 -7.72 -9.00 0.41
N MET A 239 -7.98 -8.93 1.73
CA MET A 239 -8.81 -9.92 2.42
C MET A 239 -10.25 -9.92 1.94
N ALA A 240 -10.84 -8.75 1.68
CA ALA A 240 -12.21 -8.64 1.14
C ALA A 240 -12.33 -9.27 -0.25
N THR A 241 -11.27 -9.26 -1.06
CA THR A 241 -11.32 -9.72 -2.46
C THR A 241 -10.84 -11.18 -2.63
N LEU A 242 -9.83 -11.58 -1.89
CA LEU A 242 -9.10 -12.85 -2.05
C LEU A 242 -9.21 -13.79 -0.84
N GLY A 243 -9.75 -13.32 0.28
CA GLY A 243 -9.83 -14.06 1.54
C GLY A 243 -8.64 -13.80 2.47
N GLU A 244 -8.71 -14.36 3.67
CA GLU A 244 -7.80 -14.07 4.79
C GLU A 244 -6.35 -14.55 4.58
N THR A 245 -6.14 -15.56 3.73
CA THR A 245 -4.81 -16.06 3.37
C THR A 245 -4.59 -16.04 1.86
N LEU A 246 -3.57 -15.30 1.45
CA LEU A 246 -3.11 -15.16 0.08
C LEU A 246 -2.04 -16.21 -0.28
N ASP A 247 -2.02 -16.66 -1.53
CA ASP A 247 -0.90 -17.46 -2.02
C ASP A 247 0.32 -16.59 -2.27
N LEU A 248 0.16 -15.54 -3.10
CA LEU A 248 1.23 -14.62 -3.49
C LEU A 248 0.86 -13.19 -3.13
N HIS A 249 1.74 -12.52 -2.38
CA HIS A 249 1.71 -11.07 -2.18
C HIS A 249 3.00 -10.47 -2.77
N VAL A 250 2.84 -9.58 -3.74
CA VAL A 250 3.93 -9.04 -4.56
C VAL A 250 3.99 -7.52 -4.42
N ALA A 251 5.19 -7.01 -4.17
CA ALA A 251 5.41 -5.60 -3.86
C ALA A 251 6.78 -5.11 -4.33
N GLY A 252 6.97 -3.79 -4.36
CA GLY A 252 8.31 -3.19 -4.47
C GLY A 252 9.14 -3.46 -3.22
N GLN A 253 10.45 -3.69 -3.35
CA GLN A 253 11.32 -3.96 -2.19
C GLN A 253 11.35 -2.81 -1.16
N ASP A 254 11.12 -1.58 -1.61
CA ASP A 254 11.08 -0.39 -0.77
C ASP A 254 9.90 -0.32 0.20
N ILE A 255 8.85 -1.11 -0.05
CA ILE A 255 7.66 -1.15 0.82
C ILE A 255 7.60 -2.41 1.68
N ALA A 256 8.62 -3.28 1.62
CA ALA A 256 8.75 -4.43 2.53
C ALA A 256 8.66 -4.00 4.00
N PHE A 257 9.26 -2.85 4.34
CA PHE A 257 9.10 -2.16 5.61
C PHE A 257 8.91 -0.66 5.38
N PRO A 258 7.99 0.01 6.09
CA PRO A 258 7.07 -0.56 7.08
C PRO A 258 5.81 -1.18 6.48
N HIS A 259 5.50 -0.93 5.20
CA HIS A 259 4.15 -1.19 4.68
C HIS A 259 3.72 -2.67 4.72
N ASN A 260 4.49 -3.57 4.11
CA ASN A 260 4.12 -4.98 4.08
C ASN A 260 4.26 -5.66 5.47
N GLU A 261 5.20 -5.22 6.31
CA GLU A 261 5.28 -5.65 7.71
C GLU A 261 4.00 -5.30 8.49
N ASN A 262 3.49 -4.08 8.29
CA ASN A 262 2.25 -3.61 8.91
C ASN A 262 1.03 -4.37 8.39
N GLU A 263 0.99 -4.72 7.10
CA GLU A 263 -0.07 -5.56 6.54
C GLU A 263 -0.13 -6.95 7.18
N ILE A 264 1.03 -7.57 7.41
CA ILE A 264 1.13 -8.83 8.16
C ILE A 264 0.57 -8.64 9.56
N ALA A 265 1.07 -7.64 10.29
CA ALA A 265 0.66 -7.41 11.68
C ALA A 265 -0.86 -7.21 11.80
N GLN A 266 -1.44 -6.38 10.94
CA GLN A 266 -2.88 -6.12 10.91
C GLN A 266 -3.70 -7.37 10.57
N SER A 267 -3.35 -8.04 9.47
CA SER A 267 -4.13 -9.15 8.94
C SER A 267 -4.05 -10.38 9.84
N GLU A 268 -2.86 -10.71 10.34
CA GLU A 268 -2.66 -11.87 11.21
C GLU A 268 -3.18 -11.62 12.63
N ALA A 269 -3.06 -10.40 13.17
CA ALA A 269 -3.71 -10.05 14.44
C ALA A 269 -5.25 -10.16 14.34
N ALA A 270 -5.82 -9.67 13.23
CA ALA A 270 -7.26 -9.69 13.01
C ALA A 270 -7.81 -11.09 12.74
N THR A 271 -7.06 -11.99 12.10
CA THR A 271 -7.57 -13.32 11.70
C THR A 271 -7.06 -14.45 12.60
N GLY A 272 -5.85 -14.34 13.14
CA GLY A 272 -5.13 -15.43 13.79
C GLY A 272 -4.51 -16.44 12.82
N GLU A 273 -4.58 -16.17 11.52
CA GLU A 273 -4.07 -17.03 10.45
C GLU A 273 -2.90 -16.35 9.73
N ARG A 274 -2.13 -17.12 8.95
CA ARG A 274 -1.06 -16.55 8.12
C ARG A 274 -1.67 -15.69 7.00
N PHE A 275 -1.19 -14.46 6.84
CA PHE A 275 -1.76 -13.53 5.84
C PHE A 275 -1.37 -13.88 4.40
N ALA A 276 -0.07 -14.10 4.13
CA ALA A 276 0.38 -14.53 2.81
C ALA A 276 1.39 -15.68 2.93
N ARG A 277 1.26 -16.67 2.04
CA ARG A 277 2.16 -17.83 2.03
C ARG A 277 3.52 -17.50 1.47
N TYR A 278 3.56 -16.67 0.42
CA TYR A 278 4.78 -16.26 -0.26
C TYR A 278 4.79 -14.74 -0.50
N TRP A 279 5.78 -14.07 0.09
CA TRP A 279 6.06 -12.64 -0.11
C TRP A 279 7.16 -12.49 -1.15
N LEU A 280 6.86 -11.83 -2.28
CA LEU A 280 7.80 -11.63 -3.38
C LEU A 280 8.07 -10.14 -3.62
N HIS A 281 9.29 -9.70 -3.31
CA HIS A 281 9.67 -8.31 -3.47
C HIS A 281 10.51 -8.05 -4.73
N VAL A 282 10.03 -7.15 -5.57
CA VAL A 282 10.72 -6.72 -6.79
C VAL A 282 11.78 -5.69 -6.45
N ARG A 283 13.04 -5.99 -6.77
CA ARG A 283 14.15 -5.07 -6.54
C ARG A 283 14.00 -3.77 -7.32
N LEU A 284 14.50 -2.69 -6.73
CA LEU A 284 14.51 -1.35 -7.32
C LEU A 284 15.23 -1.33 -8.67
N LEU A 285 14.77 -0.45 -9.56
CA LEU A 285 15.42 -0.19 -10.84
C LEU A 285 16.48 0.91 -10.66
N GLU A 286 17.71 0.60 -11.06
CA GLU A 286 18.88 1.48 -10.95
C GLU A 286 19.20 2.08 -12.33
N THR A 287 19.56 3.37 -12.36
CA THR A 287 20.05 4.04 -13.58
C THR A 287 21.43 4.62 -13.29
N GLY A 288 22.44 4.23 -14.06
CA GLY A 288 23.81 4.73 -13.87
C GLY A 288 24.50 4.29 -12.57
N GLY A 289 23.98 3.28 -11.87
CA GLY A 289 24.46 2.85 -10.55
C GLY A 289 23.84 3.60 -9.37
N GLU A 290 22.89 4.49 -9.62
CA GLU A 290 22.09 5.18 -8.60
C GLU A 290 20.63 4.73 -8.63
N LYS A 291 19.98 4.73 -7.46
CA LYS A 291 18.54 4.49 -7.35
C LYS A 291 17.78 5.57 -8.13
N MET A 292 16.77 5.19 -8.89
CA MET A 292 15.84 6.19 -9.45
C MET A 292 15.00 6.81 -8.33
N SER A 293 14.96 8.14 -8.27
CA SER A 293 14.03 8.86 -7.39
C SER A 293 13.53 10.14 -8.05
N SER A 294 12.31 10.53 -7.69
CA SER A 294 11.71 11.81 -8.09
C SER A 294 12.58 13.01 -7.66
N SER A 295 13.20 12.91 -6.49
CA SER A 295 14.08 13.95 -5.92
C SER A 295 15.41 14.14 -6.66
N LEU A 296 15.94 13.08 -7.29
CA LEU A 296 17.18 13.15 -8.09
C LEU A 296 16.90 13.55 -9.55
N GLY A 297 15.63 13.63 -9.96
CA GLY A 297 15.23 13.93 -11.33
C GLY A 297 15.73 12.90 -12.35
N ASN A 298 16.17 11.73 -11.89
CA ASN A 298 16.80 10.68 -12.70
C ASN A 298 15.82 9.53 -13.04
N TYR A 299 14.52 9.81 -13.06
CA TYR A 299 13.48 8.86 -13.41
C TYR A 299 12.93 9.13 -14.81
N ALA A 300 12.47 8.07 -15.47
CA ALA A 300 11.72 8.17 -16.72
C ALA A 300 10.28 7.69 -16.47
N THR A 301 9.31 8.45 -16.98
CA THR A 301 7.91 8.00 -17.01
C THR A 301 7.74 6.86 -18.00
N VAL A 302 6.71 6.04 -17.81
CA VAL A 302 6.39 4.97 -18.76
C VAL A 302 6.02 5.56 -20.11
N GLU A 303 5.19 6.60 -20.13
CA GLU A 303 4.84 7.33 -21.35
C GLU A 303 6.08 7.75 -22.15
N ALA A 304 7.07 8.38 -21.50
CA ALA A 304 8.29 8.84 -22.18
C ALA A 304 9.17 7.69 -22.68
N ALA A 305 9.12 6.52 -22.03
CA ALA A 305 9.92 5.35 -22.41
C ALA A 305 9.32 4.54 -23.56
N VAL A 306 8.00 4.65 -23.78
CA VAL A 306 7.26 3.92 -24.81
C VAL A 306 6.95 4.79 -26.05
N ALA A 307 7.12 6.11 -25.94
CA ALA A 307 6.99 7.08 -27.05
C ALA A 307 8.06 6.91 -28.14
#